data_AF-A0A1S8C7S5-F1
#
_entry.id   AF-A0A1S8C7S5-F1
#
_cell.length_a   1.000
_cell.length_b   1.000
_cell.length_c   1.000
_cell.angle_alpha   90.00
_cell.angle_beta   90.00
_cell.angle_gamma   90.00
#
_symmetry.space_group_name_H-M   'P 1'
#
loop_
_entity.id
_entity.type
_entity.pdbx_description
1 polymer ?
#
loop_
_entity_poly.entity_id
_entity_poly.type
_entity_poly.pdbx_seq_one_letter_code
_entity_poly.pdbx_strand_id
1 'polypeptide(L)'
;AAELAGRADAPELRPTWLVRAAIRAENEVVRAGTGGMDQTVALLAEEGSALLIHTRDFRTEPVQLGLADAGLALLVIDTRVKHTLADGQYAQRRADCDEAARQLGLEWLSDATEADMDRLTDERLRARTRHVVGENQRVDRVVDLVRAGRVAEIGPLLDASHASLRDDYEVSAVELDVASRPPARAGALGARMVGGGFGGSAIALIHPGDAQAISDAVVVACRAQGLTEPATLTVTSGPAAHRLS
;
A
#
# COMPACT_ATOMS: atom_id res chain seq x y z
N ALA A 1 -12.58 -37.45 -18.24
CA ALA A 1 -12.47 -35.98 -18.23
C ALA A 1 -12.11 -35.49 -16.82
N ALA A 2 -11.01 -36.03 -16.29
CA ALA A 2 -10.56 -35.90 -14.91
C ALA A 2 -9.11 -35.38 -14.83
N GLU A 3 -8.67 -34.61 -15.82
CA GLU A 3 -7.27 -34.16 -15.94
C GLU A 3 -7.26 -32.70 -16.40
N LEU A 4 -6.97 -31.75 -15.50
CA LEU A 4 -6.34 -30.43 -15.75
C LEU A 4 -6.40 -29.48 -14.54
N ALA A 5 -7.24 -29.74 -13.55
CA ALA A 5 -7.20 -29.05 -12.27
C ALA A 5 -7.04 -30.11 -11.19
N GLY A 6 -5.83 -30.26 -10.67
CA GLY A 6 -5.56 -31.16 -9.55
C GLY A 6 -6.62 -30.94 -8.47
N ARG A 7 -7.23 -32.03 -8.02
CA ARG A 7 -8.02 -32.03 -6.80
C ARG A 7 -7.09 -31.65 -5.65
N ALA A 8 -7.03 -30.36 -5.33
CA ALA A 8 -6.79 -29.95 -3.95
C ALA A 8 -8.12 -30.20 -3.22
N ASP A 9 -8.37 -31.45 -2.83
CA ASP A 9 -9.52 -31.86 -2.02
C ASP A 9 -9.48 -31.26 -0.59
N ALA A 10 -8.57 -30.32 -0.32
CA ALA A 10 -8.50 -29.51 0.88
C ALA A 10 -8.98 -28.07 0.55
N PRO A 11 -10.23 -27.71 0.87
CA PRO A 11 -10.77 -26.36 0.70
C PRO A 11 -9.86 -25.27 1.26
N GLU A 12 -9.21 -25.53 2.39
CA GLU A 12 -8.25 -24.66 3.07
C GLU A 12 -6.96 -24.36 2.29
N LEU A 13 -6.52 -25.23 1.37
CA LEU A 13 -5.27 -25.03 0.60
C LEU A 13 -5.48 -24.24 -0.69
N ARG A 14 -6.73 -24.03 -1.12
CA ARG A 14 -7.04 -23.40 -2.41
C ARG A 14 -6.68 -21.91 -2.46
N PRO A 15 -6.99 -21.07 -1.45
CA PRO A 15 -6.70 -19.65 -1.55
C PRO A 15 -5.19 -19.35 -1.62
N THR A 16 -4.37 -19.98 -0.78
CA THR A 16 -2.92 -19.76 -0.77
C THR A 16 -2.23 -20.27 -2.04
N TRP A 17 -2.71 -21.39 -2.60
CA TRP A 17 -2.26 -21.86 -3.91
C TRP A 17 -2.64 -20.90 -5.03
N LEU A 18 -3.88 -20.38 -5.03
CA LEU A 18 -4.34 -19.40 -6.01
C LEU A 18 -3.54 -18.09 -5.94
N VAL A 19 -3.20 -17.62 -4.74
CA VAL A 19 -2.32 -16.47 -4.54
C VAL A 19 -0.97 -16.72 -5.24
N ARG A 20 -0.31 -17.85 -4.95
CA ARG A 20 0.98 -18.20 -5.57
C ARG A 20 0.88 -18.33 -7.09
N ALA A 21 -0.19 -18.94 -7.59
CA ALA A 21 -0.43 -19.10 -9.02
C ALA A 21 -0.63 -17.73 -9.71
N ALA A 22 -1.39 -16.82 -9.11
CA ALA A 22 -1.60 -15.47 -9.63
C ALA A 22 -0.32 -14.65 -9.64
N ILE A 23 0.45 -14.66 -8.54
CA ILE A 23 1.77 -14.01 -8.46
C ILE A 23 2.70 -14.52 -9.56
N ARG A 24 2.76 -15.84 -9.74
CA ARG A 24 3.58 -16.47 -10.76
C ARG A 24 3.14 -16.07 -12.17
N ALA A 25 1.84 -16.10 -12.44
CA ALA A 25 1.30 -15.71 -13.74
C ALA A 25 1.66 -14.26 -14.09
N GLU A 26 1.57 -13.34 -13.12
CA GLU A 26 1.91 -11.93 -13.35
C GLU A 26 3.41 -11.72 -13.61
N ASN A 27 4.27 -12.35 -12.81
CA ASN A 27 5.73 -12.22 -12.97
C ASN A 27 6.27 -12.96 -14.21
N GLU A 28 5.82 -14.20 -14.48
CA GLU A 28 6.42 -15.06 -15.53
C GLU A 28 5.72 -14.95 -16.88
N VAL A 29 4.40 -14.76 -16.89
CA VAL A 29 3.60 -14.73 -18.14
C VAL A 29 3.34 -13.31 -18.59
N VAL A 30 2.77 -12.47 -17.71
CA VAL A 30 2.50 -11.05 -18.01
C VAL A 30 3.80 -10.24 -18.03
N ARG A 31 4.81 -10.68 -17.27
CA ARG A 31 6.10 -10.00 -17.08
C ARG A 31 5.94 -8.61 -16.44
N ALA A 32 4.96 -8.48 -15.55
CA ALA A 32 4.81 -7.33 -14.67
C ALA A 32 5.34 -7.72 -13.29
N GLY A 33 6.37 -7.01 -12.82
CA GLY A 33 6.98 -7.31 -11.52
C GLY A 33 6.01 -7.03 -10.38
N THR A 34 5.72 -8.02 -9.55
CA THR A 34 4.79 -7.89 -8.40
C THR A 34 5.28 -8.67 -7.19
N GLY A 35 5.08 -8.11 -5.99
CA GLY A 35 5.50 -8.68 -4.71
C GLY A 35 4.49 -9.64 -4.08
N GLY A 36 3.22 -9.62 -4.52
CA GLY A 36 2.20 -10.54 -4.02
C GLY A 36 1.14 -9.93 -3.09
N MET A 37 1.28 -8.65 -2.72
CA MET A 37 0.33 -7.98 -1.83
C MET A 37 -1.10 -8.00 -2.39
N ASP A 38 -1.27 -7.58 -3.65
CA ASP A 38 -2.57 -7.39 -4.29
C ASP A 38 -3.34 -8.72 -4.42
N GLN A 39 -2.66 -9.78 -4.86
CA GLN A 39 -3.23 -11.11 -5.01
C GLN A 39 -3.58 -11.72 -3.66
N THR A 40 -2.73 -11.48 -2.63
CA THR A 40 -2.96 -11.94 -1.26
C THR A 40 -4.22 -11.29 -0.68
N VAL A 41 -4.34 -9.96 -0.76
CA VAL A 41 -5.53 -9.25 -0.27
C VAL A 41 -6.77 -9.66 -1.05
N ALA A 42 -6.71 -9.75 -2.38
CA ALA A 42 -7.87 -10.11 -3.20
C ALA A 42 -8.46 -11.51 -2.86
N LEU A 43 -7.63 -12.44 -2.40
CA LEU A 43 -8.03 -13.82 -2.12
C LEU A 43 -8.21 -14.14 -0.63
N LEU A 44 -7.66 -13.32 0.28
CA LEU A 44 -7.64 -13.59 1.72
C LEU A 44 -8.22 -12.46 2.58
N ALA A 45 -8.71 -11.36 1.99
CA ALA A 45 -9.36 -10.29 2.74
C ALA A 45 -10.57 -10.79 3.55
N GLU A 46 -10.72 -10.21 4.73
CA GLU A 46 -11.89 -10.38 5.59
C GLU A 46 -12.64 -9.05 5.66
N GLU A 47 -13.96 -9.11 5.54
CA GLU A 47 -14.81 -7.92 5.63
C GLU A 47 -14.58 -7.22 6.99
N GLY A 48 -14.52 -5.88 6.98
CA GLY A 48 -14.21 -5.09 8.18
C GLY A 48 -12.71 -5.04 8.58
N SER A 49 -11.83 -5.79 7.93
CA SER A 49 -10.42 -5.90 8.29
C SER A 49 -9.45 -5.33 7.24
N ALA A 50 -8.29 -4.88 7.71
CA ALA A 50 -7.07 -4.88 6.92
C ALA A 50 -6.37 -6.24 7.06
N LEU A 51 -5.49 -6.59 6.11
CA LEU A 51 -4.73 -7.83 6.16
C LEU A 51 -3.26 -7.51 6.44
N LEU A 52 -2.74 -7.88 7.62
CA LEU A 52 -1.31 -7.84 7.92
C LEU A 52 -0.64 -9.02 7.21
N ILE A 53 0.31 -8.73 6.32
CA ILE A 53 1.02 -9.74 5.53
C ILE A 53 2.47 -9.78 6.00
N HIS A 54 2.88 -10.90 6.58
CA HIS A 54 4.28 -11.17 6.91
C HIS A 54 5.01 -11.64 5.67
N THR A 55 5.63 -10.72 4.93
CA THR A 55 6.22 -10.99 3.61
C THR A 55 7.38 -12.00 3.59
N ARG A 56 7.97 -12.31 4.76
CA ARG A 56 9.04 -13.32 4.89
C ARG A 56 8.52 -14.74 4.71
N ASP A 57 7.37 -15.05 5.31
CA ASP A 57 6.81 -16.41 5.35
C ASP A 57 5.38 -16.50 4.78
N PHE A 58 4.86 -15.37 4.27
CA PHE A 58 3.52 -15.20 3.73
C PHE A 58 2.40 -15.54 4.72
N ARG A 59 2.66 -15.55 6.04
CA ARG A 59 1.58 -15.59 7.02
C ARG A 59 0.75 -14.32 6.93
N THR A 60 -0.55 -14.46 7.10
CA THR A 60 -1.49 -13.34 7.07
C THR A 60 -2.32 -13.31 8.33
N GLU A 61 -2.57 -12.12 8.85
CA GLU A 61 -3.41 -11.89 10.02
C GLU A 61 -4.45 -10.81 9.70
N PRO A 62 -5.76 -11.09 9.85
CA PRO A 62 -6.78 -10.05 9.75
C PRO A 62 -6.68 -9.10 10.96
N VAL A 63 -6.70 -7.79 10.68
CA VAL A 63 -6.69 -6.72 11.67
C VAL A 63 -7.98 -5.93 11.53
N GLN A 64 -8.91 -6.15 12.46
CA GLN A 64 -10.23 -5.53 12.48
C GLN A 64 -10.11 -4.01 12.63
N LEU A 65 -10.48 -3.26 11.59
CA LEU A 65 -10.21 -1.82 11.55
C LEU A 65 -11.18 -1.01 12.42
N GLY A 66 -12.43 -1.46 12.57
CA GLY A 66 -13.45 -0.77 13.35
C GLY A 66 -13.74 0.66 12.85
N LEU A 67 -13.53 0.97 11.56
CA LEU A 67 -13.68 2.33 11.03
C LEU A 67 -15.10 2.86 11.23
N ALA A 68 -16.12 2.07 10.89
CA ALA A 68 -17.51 2.49 11.02
C ALA A 68 -17.89 2.77 12.48
N ASP A 69 -17.46 1.91 13.41
CA ASP A 69 -17.68 2.08 14.86
C ASP A 69 -16.97 3.33 15.41
N ALA A 70 -15.82 3.68 14.84
CA ALA A 70 -15.09 4.91 15.14
C ALA A 70 -15.64 6.15 14.42
N GLY A 71 -16.69 6.03 13.60
CA GLY A 71 -17.23 7.14 12.81
C GLY A 71 -16.30 7.62 11.70
N LEU A 72 -15.52 6.70 11.13
CA LEU A 72 -14.51 6.94 10.10
C LEU A 72 -14.80 6.15 8.83
N ALA A 73 -14.21 6.62 7.73
CA ALA A 73 -14.16 5.91 6.45
C ALA A 73 -12.85 6.21 5.72
N LEU A 74 -12.56 5.44 4.67
CA LEU A 74 -11.49 5.74 3.74
C LEU A 74 -12.06 6.38 2.48
N LEU A 75 -11.53 7.54 2.11
CA LEU A 75 -11.77 8.17 0.82
C LEU A 75 -10.64 7.78 -0.13
N VAL A 76 -10.94 7.01 -1.16
CA VAL A 76 -10.04 6.76 -2.28
C VAL A 76 -10.10 7.97 -3.22
N ILE A 77 -8.94 8.45 -3.63
CA ILE A 77 -8.76 9.57 -4.54
C ILE A 77 -7.94 9.06 -5.73
N ASP A 78 -8.61 8.75 -6.84
CA ASP A 78 -7.98 8.34 -8.09
C ASP A 78 -7.55 9.57 -8.89
N THR A 79 -6.25 9.77 -9.04
CA THR A 79 -5.68 10.88 -9.81
C THR A 79 -5.96 10.78 -11.30
N ARG A 80 -6.43 9.61 -11.78
CA ARG A 80 -6.59 9.23 -13.20
C ARG A 80 -5.29 9.24 -14.00
N VAL A 81 -4.15 9.46 -13.35
CA VAL A 81 -2.83 9.32 -13.97
C VAL A 81 -2.51 7.86 -14.08
N LYS A 82 -2.52 7.37 -15.32
CA LYS A 82 -2.03 6.04 -15.67
C LYS A 82 -0.52 6.13 -15.83
N HIS A 83 0.22 5.45 -14.98
CA HIS A 83 1.59 5.09 -15.29
C HIS A 83 1.60 3.71 -15.94
N THR A 84 2.51 3.52 -16.88
CA THR A 84 2.69 2.21 -17.48
C THR A 84 3.67 1.45 -16.58
N LEU A 85 3.25 0.35 -15.97
CA LEU A 85 4.10 -0.53 -15.13
C LEU A 85 5.41 -1.02 -15.80
N ALA A 86 5.61 -0.73 -17.09
CA ALA A 86 6.74 -1.16 -17.92
C ALA A 86 7.86 -0.11 -18.07
N ASP A 87 7.79 1.03 -17.40
CA ASP A 87 8.82 2.07 -17.41
C ASP A 87 10.05 1.73 -16.54
N GLY A 88 10.04 0.57 -15.87
CA GLY A 88 11.19 0.01 -15.16
C GLY A 88 11.48 0.66 -13.81
N GLN A 89 10.72 1.68 -13.40
CA GLN A 89 10.95 2.41 -12.15
C GLN A 89 10.73 1.51 -10.93
N TYR A 90 9.69 0.66 -10.95
CA TYR A 90 9.46 -0.35 -9.92
C TYR A 90 10.63 -1.35 -9.84
N ALA A 91 11.10 -1.86 -10.98
CA ALA A 91 12.23 -2.78 -11.03
C ALA A 91 13.52 -2.14 -10.49
N GLN A 92 13.71 -0.83 -10.74
CA GLN A 92 14.84 -0.09 -10.20
C GLN A 92 14.78 0.01 -8.66
N ARG A 93 13.60 0.26 -8.07
CA ARG A 93 13.46 0.28 -6.59
C ARG A 93 13.80 -1.07 -5.97
N ARG A 94 13.34 -2.16 -6.59
CA ARG A 94 13.71 -3.51 -6.16
C ARG A 94 15.22 -3.73 -6.24
N ALA A 95 15.85 -3.36 -7.36
CA ALA A 95 17.29 -3.48 -7.53
C ALA A 95 18.08 -2.63 -6.52
N ASP A 96 17.62 -1.41 -6.20
CA ASP A 96 18.23 -0.57 -5.16
C ASP A 96 18.17 -1.28 -3.80
N CYS A 97 17.03 -1.88 -3.43
CA CYS A 97 16.88 -2.61 -2.17
C CYS A 97 17.75 -3.87 -2.11
N ASP A 98 17.80 -4.66 -3.19
CA ASP A 98 18.62 -5.87 -3.29
C ASP A 98 20.12 -5.51 -3.17
N GLU A 99 20.55 -4.42 -3.81
CA GLU A 99 21.92 -3.94 -3.72
C GLU A 99 22.28 -3.44 -2.31
N ALA A 100 21.39 -2.70 -1.65
CA ALA A 100 21.59 -2.26 -0.28
C ALA A 100 21.74 -3.46 0.68
N ALA A 101 20.86 -4.46 0.58
CA ALA A 101 20.93 -5.67 1.39
C ALA A 101 22.26 -6.42 1.18
N ARG A 102 22.69 -6.54 -0.08
CA ARG A 102 23.98 -7.15 -0.45
C ARG A 102 25.19 -6.41 0.14
N GLN A 103 25.21 -5.07 0.12
CA GLN A 103 26.29 -4.28 0.71
C GLN A 103 26.33 -4.37 2.24
N LEU A 104 25.17 -4.53 2.88
CA LEU A 104 25.07 -4.70 4.32
C LEU A 104 25.39 -6.13 4.77
N GLY A 105 25.27 -7.11 3.88
CA GLY A 105 25.40 -8.53 4.19
C GLY A 105 24.14 -9.09 4.85
N LEU A 106 22.98 -8.53 4.52
CA LEU A 106 21.67 -8.91 5.05
C LEU A 106 20.92 -9.75 4.02
N GLU A 107 20.16 -10.75 4.49
CA GLU A 107 19.24 -11.49 3.64
C GLU A 107 18.02 -10.62 3.27
N TRP A 108 17.51 -9.86 4.25
CA TRP A 108 16.36 -8.99 4.09
C TRP A 108 16.73 -7.57 4.49
N LEU A 109 16.49 -6.59 3.62
CA LEU A 109 16.79 -5.19 3.92
C LEU A 109 16.00 -4.66 5.14
N SER A 110 14.84 -5.26 5.43
CA SER A 110 14.04 -4.91 6.61
C SER A 110 14.70 -5.27 7.95
N ASP A 111 15.77 -6.07 7.95
CA ASP A 111 16.57 -6.35 9.15
C ASP A 111 17.64 -5.27 9.42
N ALA A 112 17.78 -4.26 8.54
CA ALA A 112 18.78 -3.21 8.70
C ALA A 112 18.51 -2.34 9.94
N THR A 113 19.59 -2.02 10.66
CA THR A 113 19.59 -1.10 11.80
C THR A 113 20.04 0.30 11.41
N GLU A 114 19.94 1.26 12.34
CA GLU A 114 20.53 2.60 12.14
C GLU A 114 22.03 2.55 11.88
N ALA A 115 22.76 1.69 12.60
CA ALA A 115 24.19 1.50 12.41
C ALA A 115 24.54 0.88 11.04
N ASP A 116 23.66 0.04 10.48
CA ASP A 116 23.84 -0.50 9.13
C ASP A 116 23.70 0.60 8.09
N MET A 117 22.71 1.49 8.23
CA MET A 117 22.51 2.61 7.30
C MET A 117 23.76 3.50 7.21
N ASP A 118 24.50 3.67 8.30
CA ASP A 118 25.76 4.44 8.30
C ASP A 118 26.86 3.87 7.42
N ARG A 119 26.81 2.57 7.11
CA ARG A 119 27.74 1.90 6.21
C ARG A 119 27.43 2.10 4.73
N LEU A 120 26.23 2.57 4.38
CA LEU A 120 25.84 2.83 2.99
C LEU A 120 26.33 4.21 2.54
N THR A 121 27.34 4.26 1.68
CA THR A 121 27.90 5.54 1.18
C THR A 121 27.07 6.17 0.07
N ASP A 122 26.28 5.38 -0.66
CA ASP A 122 25.32 5.89 -1.65
C ASP A 122 24.05 6.37 -0.93
N GLU A 123 23.79 7.68 -0.95
CA GLU A 123 22.62 8.27 -0.30
C GLU A 123 21.31 7.72 -0.85
N ARG A 124 21.24 7.35 -2.12
CA ARG A 124 20.03 6.71 -2.68
C ARG A 124 19.76 5.39 -1.97
N LEU A 125 20.78 4.52 -1.81
CA LEU A 125 20.61 3.23 -1.14
C LEU A 125 20.27 3.42 0.34
N ARG A 126 20.91 4.41 0.99
CA ARG A 126 20.60 4.80 2.38
C ARG A 126 19.15 5.26 2.52
N ALA A 127 18.65 6.09 1.61
CA ALA A 127 17.27 6.56 1.58
C ALA A 127 16.28 5.39 1.36
N ARG A 128 16.53 4.48 0.41
CA ARG A 128 15.67 3.28 0.24
C ARG A 128 15.63 2.42 1.50
N THR A 129 16.78 2.23 2.15
CA THR A 129 16.87 1.47 3.40
C THR A 129 16.07 2.13 4.52
N ARG A 130 16.22 3.46 4.68
CA ARG A 130 15.46 4.27 5.64
C ARG A 130 13.95 4.13 5.42
N HIS A 131 13.50 4.20 4.17
CA HIS A 131 12.09 3.95 3.83
C HIS A 131 11.64 2.56 4.25
N VAL A 132 12.36 1.51 3.83
CA VAL A 132 11.97 0.12 4.09
C VAL A 132 11.88 -0.18 5.59
N VAL A 133 12.90 0.22 6.37
CA VAL A 133 12.90 0.01 7.83
C VAL A 133 11.79 0.83 8.48
N GLY A 134 11.68 2.12 8.14
CA GLY A 134 10.67 3.00 8.72
C GLY A 134 9.23 2.63 8.37
N GLU A 135 8.98 2.12 7.15
CA GLU A 135 7.65 1.67 6.73
C GLU A 135 7.21 0.42 7.48
N ASN A 136 8.11 -0.55 7.71
CA ASN A 136 7.80 -1.73 8.53
C ASN A 136 7.43 -1.33 9.97
N GLN A 137 8.21 -0.42 10.58
CA GLN A 137 7.89 0.10 11.92
C GLN A 137 6.54 0.85 11.96
N ARG A 138 6.21 1.60 10.89
CA ARG A 138 4.90 2.27 10.77
C ARG A 138 3.77 1.26 10.68
N VAL A 139 3.94 0.16 9.96
CA VAL A 139 2.94 -0.93 9.90
C VAL A 139 2.71 -1.50 11.30
N ASP A 140 3.75 -1.86 12.04
CA ASP A 140 3.62 -2.37 13.41
C ASP A 140 2.85 -1.37 14.30
N ARG A 141 3.18 -0.07 14.18
CA ARG A 141 2.50 0.98 14.94
C ARG A 141 1.03 1.16 14.57
N VAL A 142 0.68 1.04 13.29
CA VAL A 142 -0.73 1.04 12.83
C VAL A 142 -1.47 -0.13 13.45
N VAL A 143 -0.88 -1.34 13.41
CA VAL A 143 -1.49 -2.55 13.99
C VAL A 143 -1.72 -2.37 15.50
N ASP A 144 -0.75 -1.82 16.24
CA ASP A 144 -0.89 -1.54 17.66
C ASP A 144 -2.04 -0.55 17.96
N LEU A 145 -2.14 0.53 17.19
CA LEU A 145 -3.20 1.53 17.34
C LEU A 145 -4.58 0.92 17.05
N VAL A 146 -4.71 0.15 15.99
CA VAL A 146 -5.97 -0.50 15.62
C VAL A 146 -6.39 -1.50 16.69
N ARG A 147 -5.48 -2.36 17.15
CA ARG A 147 -5.76 -3.32 18.24
C ARG A 147 -6.12 -2.64 19.56
N ALA A 148 -5.63 -1.42 19.80
CA ALA A 148 -5.98 -0.62 20.96
C ALA A 148 -7.30 0.16 20.81
N GLY A 149 -8.03 0.01 19.70
CA GLY A 149 -9.25 0.78 19.42
C GLY A 149 -9.00 2.26 19.09
N ARG A 150 -7.77 2.61 18.71
CA ARG A 150 -7.29 3.98 18.47
C ARG A 150 -7.09 4.24 16.98
N VAL A 151 -7.93 3.66 16.13
CA VAL A 151 -7.79 3.74 14.67
C VAL A 151 -7.81 5.18 14.12
N ALA A 152 -8.48 6.12 14.80
CA ALA A 152 -8.43 7.56 14.45
C ALA A 152 -7.01 8.14 14.48
N GLU A 153 -6.10 7.54 15.26
CA GLU A 153 -4.73 8.04 15.44
C GLU A 153 -3.74 7.54 14.39
N ILE A 154 -4.17 6.73 13.41
CA ILE A 154 -3.28 6.27 12.33
C ILE A 154 -2.97 7.38 11.31
N GLY A 155 -3.76 8.46 11.29
CA GLY A 155 -3.63 9.56 10.33
C GLY A 155 -2.20 10.09 10.16
N PRO A 156 -1.51 10.50 11.24
CA PRO A 156 -0.11 10.93 11.18
C PRO A 156 0.86 9.86 10.62
N LEU A 157 0.55 8.56 10.78
CA LEU A 157 1.37 7.49 10.21
C LEU A 157 1.15 7.35 8.70
N LEU A 158 -0.07 7.63 8.20
CA LEU A 158 -0.34 7.72 6.77
C LEU A 158 0.47 8.86 6.15
N ASP A 159 0.43 10.05 6.76
CA ASP A 159 1.18 11.22 6.28
C ASP A 159 2.69 10.98 6.30
N ALA A 160 3.21 10.41 7.39
CA ALA A 160 4.62 10.07 7.52
C ALA A 160 5.06 9.03 6.48
N SER A 161 4.20 8.06 6.19
CA SER A 161 4.47 7.10 5.13
C SER A 161 4.49 7.74 3.75
N HIS A 162 3.52 8.61 3.44
CA HIS A 162 3.49 9.33 2.17
C HIS A 162 4.74 10.19 1.98
N ALA A 163 5.17 10.91 3.03
CA ALA A 163 6.42 11.66 3.01
C ALA A 163 7.62 10.75 2.73
N SER A 164 7.72 9.60 3.39
CA SER A 164 8.79 8.63 3.13
C SER A 164 8.72 8.05 1.71
N LEU A 165 7.55 7.77 1.17
CA LEU A 165 7.38 7.32 -0.22
C LEU A 165 7.79 8.37 -1.24
N ARG A 166 7.55 9.65 -0.94
CA ARG A 166 7.96 10.78 -1.80
C ARG A 166 9.44 11.07 -1.70
N ASP A 167 9.96 11.21 -0.49
CA ASP A 167 11.29 11.78 -0.24
C ASP A 167 12.37 10.69 -0.18
N ASP A 168 12.11 9.57 0.51
CA ASP A 168 13.09 8.50 0.71
C ASP A 168 13.00 7.39 -0.34
N TYR A 169 11.78 7.05 -0.77
CA TYR A 169 11.53 6.01 -1.78
C TYR A 169 11.32 6.57 -3.18
N GLU A 170 11.03 7.87 -3.32
CA GLU A 170 10.85 8.56 -4.61
C GLU A 170 9.89 7.84 -5.57
N VAL A 171 8.74 7.40 -5.08
CA VAL A 171 7.68 6.77 -5.89
C VAL A 171 6.39 7.58 -5.96
N SER A 172 6.37 8.79 -5.39
CA SER A 172 5.21 9.69 -5.55
C SER A 172 5.21 10.35 -6.93
N ALA A 173 4.17 11.15 -7.18
CA ALA A 173 4.02 12.03 -8.33
C ALA A 173 3.34 13.33 -7.86
N VAL A 174 3.41 14.39 -8.67
CA VAL A 174 2.79 15.68 -8.30
C VAL A 174 1.29 15.52 -8.02
N GLU A 175 0.61 14.66 -8.78
CA GLU A 175 -0.80 14.36 -8.60
C GLU A 175 -1.08 13.59 -7.31
N LEU A 176 -0.20 12.67 -6.91
CA LEU A 176 -0.33 11.94 -5.65
C LEU A 176 -0.04 12.85 -4.44
N ASP A 177 0.92 13.77 -4.56
CA ASP A 177 1.22 14.76 -3.54
C ASP A 177 0.05 15.74 -3.35
N VAL A 178 -0.59 16.15 -4.46
CA VAL A 178 -1.81 16.97 -4.45
C VAL A 178 -3.04 16.16 -4.02
N ALA A 179 -3.08 14.86 -4.22
CA ALA A 179 -4.16 14.02 -3.70
C ALA A 179 -4.01 13.79 -2.17
N SER A 180 -2.80 13.85 -1.62
CA SER A 180 -2.53 13.49 -0.22
C SER A 180 -2.37 14.70 0.72
N ARG A 181 -1.83 15.84 0.28
CA ARG A 181 -1.58 17.01 1.16
C ARG A 181 -2.81 17.90 1.45
N PRO A 182 -3.64 18.29 0.47
CA PRO A 182 -4.81 19.14 0.68
C PRO A 182 -5.90 18.56 1.60
N PRO A 183 -6.20 17.25 1.60
CA PRO A 183 -7.18 16.66 2.51
C PRO A 183 -7.00 17.02 3.98
N ALA A 184 -5.76 17.16 4.46
CA ALA A 184 -5.48 17.54 5.85
C ALA A 184 -6.08 18.91 6.22
N ARG A 185 -6.10 19.87 5.29
CA ARG A 185 -6.71 21.19 5.51
C ARG A 185 -8.24 21.17 5.46
N ALA A 186 -8.81 20.10 4.92
CA ALA A 186 -10.24 19.91 4.72
C ALA A 186 -10.86 18.89 5.70
N GLY A 187 -10.11 18.44 6.71
CA GLY A 187 -10.62 17.58 7.80
C GLY A 187 -10.19 16.11 7.73
N ALA A 188 -9.36 15.70 6.77
CA ALA A 188 -8.78 14.36 6.81
C ALA A 188 -7.82 14.21 7.99
N LEU A 189 -7.87 13.06 8.66
CA LEU A 189 -6.96 12.72 9.76
C LEU A 189 -5.54 12.41 9.26
N GLY A 190 -5.43 11.95 8.03
CA GLY A 190 -4.18 11.73 7.31
C GLY A 190 -4.44 11.10 5.95
N ALA A 191 -3.49 11.20 5.03
CA ALA A 191 -3.62 10.68 3.69
C ALA A 191 -2.29 10.21 3.09
N ARG A 192 -2.37 9.23 2.20
CA ARG A 192 -1.20 8.70 1.49
C ARG A 192 -1.55 8.14 0.13
N MET A 193 -0.58 8.15 -0.76
CA MET A 193 -0.60 7.29 -1.94
C MET A 193 -0.71 5.80 -1.57
N VAL A 194 -1.32 5.02 -2.45
CA VAL A 194 -1.44 3.56 -2.35
C VAL A 194 -1.01 2.88 -3.65
N GLY A 195 -0.56 1.63 -3.55
CA GLY A 195 -0.02 0.88 -4.68
C GLY A 195 1.43 1.25 -5.00
N GLY A 196 1.86 0.94 -6.23
CA GLY A 196 3.26 1.07 -6.66
C GLY A 196 3.77 2.50 -6.87
N GLY A 197 2.88 3.49 -6.95
CA GLY A 197 3.24 4.90 -7.14
C GLY A 197 3.26 5.36 -8.58
N PHE A 198 3.96 6.48 -8.83
CA PHE A 198 4.12 7.11 -10.14
C PHE A 198 2.80 7.56 -10.81
N GLY A 199 1.73 7.66 -10.02
CA GLY A 199 0.36 7.91 -10.45
C GLY A 199 -0.61 7.00 -9.70
N GLY A 200 -1.81 6.79 -10.23
CA GLY A 200 -2.82 5.95 -9.58
C GLY A 200 -3.58 6.68 -8.49
N SER A 201 -3.64 6.12 -7.29
CA SER A 201 -4.57 6.60 -6.25
C SER A 201 -3.90 6.90 -4.92
N ALA A 202 -4.57 7.76 -4.14
CA ALA A 202 -4.33 7.97 -2.73
C ALA A 202 -5.54 7.51 -1.91
N ILE A 203 -5.34 7.34 -0.61
CA ILE A 203 -6.39 7.17 0.39
C ILE A 203 -6.27 8.28 1.43
N ALA A 204 -7.41 8.73 1.95
CA ALA A 204 -7.49 9.62 3.09
C ALA A 204 -8.40 9.00 4.17
N LEU A 205 -7.96 9.05 5.43
CA LEU A 205 -8.79 8.69 6.57
C LEU A 205 -9.64 9.91 6.95
N ILE A 206 -10.96 9.75 6.92
CA ILE A 206 -11.89 10.88 7.02
C ILE A 206 -13.07 10.54 7.94
N HIS A 207 -13.73 11.58 8.44
CA HIS A 207 -15.13 11.44 8.85
C HIS A 207 -16.02 11.42 7.60
N PRO A 208 -17.03 10.53 7.51
CA PRO A 208 -17.88 10.43 6.32
C PRO A 208 -18.57 11.75 5.93
N GLY A 209 -18.91 12.60 6.90
CA GLY A 209 -19.52 13.91 6.67
C GLY A 209 -18.61 14.91 5.93
N ASP A 210 -17.29 14.71 5.98
CA ASP A 210 -16.30 15.60 5.37
C ASP A 210 -15.92 15.18 3.93
N ALA A 211 -16.43 14.03 3.45
CA ALA A 211 -16.03 13.44 2.17
C ALA A 211 -16.17 14.41 0.99
N GLN A 212 -17.29 15.14 0.91
CA GLN A 212 -17.52 16.09 -0.19
C GLN A 212 -16.57 17.29 -0.11
N ALA A 213 -16.40 17.86 1.08
CA ALA A 213 -15.51 19.01 1.28
C ALA A 213 -14.05 18.67 0.92
N ILE A 214 -13.60 17.47 1.32
CA ILE A 214 -12.27 16.96 0.97
C ILE A 214 -12.16 16.72 -0.54
N SER A 215 -13.16 16.09 -1.17
CA SER A 215 -13.18 15.89 -2.62
C SER A 215 -13.07 17.21 -3.38
N ASP A 216 -13.87 18.22 -3.00
CA ASP A 216 -13.86 19.54 -3.63
C ASP A 216 -12.50 20.23 -3.44
N ALA A 217 -11.90 20.12 -2.26
CA ALA A 217 -10.57 20.68 -1.98
C ALA A 217 -9.49 20.08 -2.88
N VAL A 218 -9.52 18.76 -3.12
CA VAL A 218 -8.58 18.11 -4.04
C VAL A 218 -8.83 18.55 -5.48
N VAL A 219 -10.09 18.63 -5.94
CA VAL A 219 -10.43 19.12 -7.29
C VAL A 219 -9.91 20.54 -7.51
N VAL A 220 -10.11 21.44 -6.54
CA VAL A 220 -9.60 22.82 -6.59
C VAL A 220 -8.07 22.83 -6.65
N ALA A 221 -7.40 22.01 -5.83
CA ALA A 221 -5.94 21.93 -5.80
C ALA A 221 -5.37 21.39 -7.13
N CYS A 222 -5.99 20.35 -7.70
CA CYS A 222 -5.62 19.84 -9.03
C CYS A 222 -5.80 20.90 -10.11
N ARG A 223 -6.95 21.59 -10.16
CA ARG A 223 -7.21 22.66 -11.14
C ARG A 223 -6.20 23.81 -11.02
N ALA A 224 -5.86 24.21 -9.79
CA ALA A 224 -4.88 25.27 -9.55
C ALA A 224 -3.48 24.95 -10.10
N GLN A 225 -3.15 23.66 -10.26
CA GLN A 225 -1.88 23.18 -10.82
C GLN A 225 -2.01 22.68 -12.26
N GLY A 226 -3.18 22.83 -12.90
CA GLY A 226 -3.42 22.35 -14.25
C GLY A 226 -3.43 20.81 -14.39
N LEU A 227 -3.68 20.10 -13.28
CA LEU A 227 -3.71 18.64 -13.23
C LEU A 227 -5.09 18.09 -13.63
N THR A 228 -5.12 16.81 -14.01
CA THR A 228 -6.36 16.09 -14.31
C THR A 228 -7.29 16.11 -13.11
N GLU A 229 -8.59 16.30 -13.35
CA GLU A 229 -9.59 16.23 -12.31
C GLU A 229 -9.71 14.80 -11.76
N PRO A 230 -9.52 14.59 -10.44
CA PRO A 230 -9.53 13.26 -9.84
C PRO A 230 -10.95 12.69 -9.76
N ALA A 231 -11.05 11.39 -9.53
CA ALA A 231 -12.28 10.74 -9.06
C ALA A 231 -12.14 10.40 -7.57
N THR A 232 -13.24 10.48 -6.83
CA THR A 232 -13.27 10.10 -5.41
C THR A 232 -14.32 9.03 -5.14
N LEU A 233 -14.02 8.13 -4.20
CA LEU A 233 -14.92 7.07 -3.77
C LEU A 233 -14.68 6.79 -2.29
N THR A 234 -15.73 6.89 -1.47
CA THR A 234 -15.68 6.39 -0.09
C THR A 234 -15.83 4.88 -0.09
N VAL A 235 -14.91 4.18 0.58
CA VAL A 235 -14.86 2.71 0.60
C VAL A 235 -14.84 2.17 2.03
N THR A 236 -15.27 0.91 2.15
CA THR A 236 -15.10 0.06 3.32
C THR A 236 -14.27 -1.17 2.94
N SER A 237 -13.69 -1.84 3.94
CA SER A 237 -13.00 -3.13 3.78
C SER A 237 -14.01 -4.24 3.48
N GLY A 238 -14.06 -4.71 2.24
CA GLY A 238 -14.95 -5.77 1.78
C GLY A 238 -14.36 -7.19 1.87
N PRO A 239 -15.13 -8.23 1.52
CA PRO A 239 -14.69 -9.62 1.58
C PRO A 239 -13.72 -9.98 0.45
N ALA A 240 -12.98 -11.08 0.62
CA ALA A 240 -12.22 -11.72 -0.45
C ALA A 240 -13.08 -12.18 -1.63
N ALA A 241 -12.41 -12.50 -2.74
CA ALA A 241 -13.01 -13.12 -3.91
C ALA A 241 -13.76 -14.41 -3.52
N HIS A 242 -15.03 -14.49 -3.92
CA HIS A 242 -15.90 -15.61 -3.65
C HIS A 242 -16.80 -15.89 -4.86
N ARG A 243 -17.39 -17.10 -4.89
CA ARG A 243 -18.34 -17.48 -5.94
C ARG A 243 -19.66 -16.76 -5.71
N LEU A 244 -20.12 -16.00 -6.70
CA LEU A 244 -21.49 -15.48 -6.73
C LEU A 244 -22.46 -16.62 -7.08
N SER A 245 -23.48 -16.80 -6.25
CA SER A 245 -24.56 -17.79 -6.45
C SER A 245 -25.77 -17.17 -7.11
#